data_AF-A0A7S3PCX3-F1
#
_entry.id   AF-A0A7S3PCX3-F1
#
_cell.length_a   1.000
_cell.length_b   1.000
_cell.length_c   1.000
_cell.angle_alpha   90.00
_cell.angle_beta   90.00
_cell.angle_gamma   90.00
#
_symmetry.space_group_name_H-M   'P 1'
#
loop_
_entity.id
_entity.type
_entity.pdbx_description
1 polymer ?
#
loop_
_entity_poly.entity_id
_entity_poly.type
_entity_poly.pdbx_seq_one_letter_code
_entity_poly.pdbx_strand_id
1 'polypeptide(L)'
;MLQHSYSSLQSLFLSGMGDDLYPQDLDCIRYLRKLRSLDVSRCIRLDDSTLRLLADHCSESLEVLYIKGLRKVTDAGMLALCHSCTRLRVLDISNIPLTDFSGVSIGLQLINLNAIYTRDNFHLTTETVTSITHNCGQLEQLTLWGCTKLRQLQFATACREKLFLLNLWGCHALRDDAA
;
A
#
# COMPACT_ATOMS: atom_id res chain seq x y z
N MET A 1 18.44 0.00 -19.11
CA MET A 1 18.76 -1.32 -19.73
C MET A 1 17.51 -2.16 -20.08
N LEU A 2 16.29 -1.60 -20.08
CA LEU A 2 15.03 -2.35 -20.32
C LEU A 2 14.13 -1.55 -21.29
N GLN A 3 14.50 -1.45 -22.57
CA GLN A 3 13.81 -0.48 -23.45
C GLN A 3 12.51 -0.98 -24.09
N HIS A 4 12.34 -2.26 -24.48
CA HIS A 4 11.05 -2.73 -25.03
C HIS A 4 10.77 -4.26 -24.91
N SER A 5 11.80 -5.08 -24.65
CA SER A 5 11.70 -6.55 -24.75
C SER A 5 10.89 -7.25 -23.66
N TYR A 6 10.35 -6.51 -22.70
CA TYR A 6 9.71 -7.05 -21.50
C TYR A 6 8.24 -6.63 -21.36
N SER A 7 7.57 -6.30 -22.46
CA SER A 7 6.15 -5.88 -22.44
C SER A 7 5.18 -6.96 -21.89
N SER A 8 5.62 -8.21 -21.85
CA SER A 8 4.90 -9.34 -21.24
C SER A 8 5.22 -9.57 -19.77
N LEU A 9 6.18 -8.85 -19.19
CA LEU A 9 6.60 -9.02 -17.80
C LEU A 9 5.43 -8.67 -16.86
N GLN A 10 5.16 -9.57 -15.92
CA GLN A 10 4.07 -9.41 -14.95
C GLN A 10 4.56 -9.17 -13.53
N SER A 11 5.82 -9.50 -13.24
CA SER A 11 6.38 -9.34 -11.90
C SER A 11 7.80 -8.79 -11.99
N LEU A 12 8.09 -7.78 -11.18
CA LEU A 12 9.40 -7.14 -11.10
C LEU A 12 9.76 -6.98 -9.62
N PHE A 13 10.94 -7.50 -9.24
CA PHE A 13 11.44 -7.45 -7.88
C PHE A 13 12.79 -6.72 -7.89
N LEU A 14 12.83 -5.58 -7.21
CA LEU A 14 13.98 -4.69 -7.09
C LEU A 14 14.25 -4.33 -5.63
N SER A 15 13.69 -5.08 -4.67
CA SER A 15 13.82 -4.75 -3.26
C SER A 15 15.26 -4.88 -2.75
N GLY A 16 15.60 -4.02 -1.80
CA GLY A 16 16.93 -4.03 -1.16
C GLY A 16 18.04 -3.36 -1.97
N MET A 17 17.74 -2.71 -3.10
CA MET A 17 18.73 -1.91 -3.85
C MET A 17 19.18 -0.64 -3.12
N GLY A 18 18.59 -0.32 -1.95
CA GLY A 18 19.12 0.70 -1.06
C GLY A 18 19.18 2.09 -1.70
N ASP A 19 20.40 2.62 -1.81
CA ASP A 19 20.70 3.92 -2.41
C ASP A 19 21.01 3.86 -3.91
N ASP A 20 21.04 2.67 -4.52
CA ASP A 20 21.50 2.46 -5.89
C ASP A 20 20.38 2.60 -6.95
N LEU A 21 19.13 2.81 -6.53
CA LEU A 21 17.98 2.87 -7.43
C LEU A 21 17.25 4.21 -7.32
N TYR A 22 17.30 5.00 -8.39
CA TYR A 22 16.65 6.29 -8.50
C TYR A 22 15.39 6.21 -9.38
N PRO A 23 14.44 7.15 -9.26
CA PRO A 23 13.22 7.13 -10.08
C PRO A 23 13.47 7.04 -11.60
N GLN A 24 14.52 7.71 -12.08
CA GLN A 24 14.91 7.70 -13.50
C GLN A 24 15.35 6.31 -14.00
N ASP A 25 15.84 5.44 -13.12
CA ASP A 25 16.22 4.07 -13.48
C ASP A 25 14.99 3.18 -13.75
N LEU A 26 13.81 3.62 -13.30
CA LEU A 26 12.53 2.94 -13.46
C LEU A 26 11.75 3.37 -14.71
N ASP A 27 12.34 4.18 -15.60
CA ASP A 27 11.68 4.64 -16.84
C ASP A 27 11.16 3.49 -17.71
N CYS A 28 11.70 2.28 -17.57
CA CYS A 28 11.18 1.10 -18.26
C CYS A 28 9.73 0.75 -17.90
N ILE A 29 9.23 1.14 -16.72
CA ILE A 29 7.85 0.90 -16.25
C ILE A 29 6.82 1.42 -17.27
N ARG A 30 7.15 2.48 -18.03
CA ARG A 30 6.30 3.04 -19.10
C ARG A 30 5.87 2.01 -20.14
N TYR A 31 6.67 0.95 -20.31
CA TYR A 31 6.45 -0.13 -21.28
C TYR A 31 5.89 -1.41 -20.65
N LEU A 32 5.78 -1.48 -19.31
CA LEU A 32 5.33 -2.67 -18.58
C LEU A 32 3.82 -2.65 -18.32
N ARG A 33 3.02 -2.52 -19.39
CA ARG A 33 1.55 -2.41 -19.29
C ARG A 33 0.86 -3.63 -18.67
N LYS A 34 1.55 -4.78 -18.63
CA LYS A 34 1.06 -6.03 -18.03
C LYS A 34 1.62 -6.30 -16.63
N LEU A 35 2.33 -5.36 -16.03
CA LEU A 35 2.92 -5.52 -14.70
C LEU A 35 1.82 -5.67 -13.65
N ARG A 36 1.79 -6.82 -12.97
CA ARG A 36 0.84 -7.13 -11.90
C ARG A 36 1.46 -7.00 -10.52
N SER A 37 2.77 -7.28 -10.39
CA SER A 37 3.46 -7.26 -9.12
C SER A 37 4.75 -6.45 -9.20
N LEU A 38 4.93 -5.53 -8.27
CA LEU A 38 6.16 -4.76 -8.10
C LEU A 38 6.59 -4.76 -6.65
N ASP A 39 7.85 -5.09 -6.41
CA ASP A 39 8.51 -4.87 -5.13
C ASP A 39 9.72 -3.96 -5.31
N VAL A 40 9.65 -2.77 -4.73
CA VAL A 40 10.75 -1.79 -4.65
C VAL A 40 11.07 -1.44 -3.19
N SER A 41 10.76 -2.35 -2.27
CA SER A 41 10.96 -2.15 -0.85
C SER A 41 12.42 -1.81 -0.54
N ARG A 42 12.63 -0.85 0.36
CA ARG A 42 13.93 -0.37 0.84
C ARG A 42 14.80 0.32 -0.24
N CYS A 43 14.24 0.73 -1.36
CA CYS A 43 14.91 1.58 -2.34
C CYS A 43 14.75 3.05 -1.95
N ILE A 44 15.48 3.50 -0.93
CA ILE A 44 15.19 4.73 -0.17
C ILE A 44 15.32 6.05 -0.96
N ARG A 45 15.84 5.99 -2.19
CA ARG A 45 15.91 7.13 -3.11
C ARG A 45 14.63 7.34 -3.92
N LEU A 46 13.75 6.35 -4.01
CA LEU A 46 12.47 6.45 -4.70
C LEU A 46 11.49 7.35 -3.93
N ASP A 47 10.68 8.10 -4.68
CA ASP A 47 9.77 9.12 -4.18
C ASP A 47 8.42 9.09 -4.95
N ASP A 48 7.59 10.11 -4.73
CA ASP A 48 6.26 10.23 -5.35
C ASP A 48 6.27 10.16 -6.88
N SER A 49 7.38 10.50 -7.56
CA SER A 49 7.47 10.36 -9.01
C SER A 49 7.38 8.91 -9.46
N THR A 50 7.85 7.98 -8.63
CA THR A 50 7.74 6.53 -8.89
C THR A 50 6.28 6.08 -8.80
N LEU A 51 5.52 6.58 -7.81
CA LEU A 51 4.11 6.26 -7.68
C LEU A 51 3.26 6.84 -8.81
N ARG A 52 3.57 8.06 -9.26
CA ARG A 52 2.94 8.66 -10.44
C ARG A 52 3.23 7.85 -11.70
N LEU A 53 4.47 7.39 -11.87
CA LEU A 53 4.85 6.54 -13.00
C LEU A 53 4.01 5.23 -13.04
N LEU A 54 3.75 4.63 -11.88
CA LEU A 54 2.86 3.46 -11.78
C LEU A 54 1.41 3.81 -12.08
N ALA A 55 0.91 4.93 -11.53
CA ALA A 55 -0.44 5.41 -11.77
C ALA A 55 -0.70 5.66 -13.27
N ASP A 56 0.26 6.25 -13.98
CA ASP A 56 0.14 6.62 -15.39
C ASP A 56 0.26 5.41 -16.34
N HIS A 57 1.03 4.38 -15.93
CA HIS A 57 1.42 3.31 -16.85
C HIS A 57 0.92 1.91 -16.51
N CYS A 58 0.60 1.65 -15.24
CA CYS A 58 0.21 0.33 -14.72
C CYS A 58 -1.15 0.32 -14.00
N SER A 59 -1.95 1.39 -14.11
CA SER A 59 -3.27 1.53 -13.47
C SER A 59 -4.22 0.36 -13.70
N GLU A 60 -4.24 -0.18 -14.92
CA GLU A 60 -5.14 -1.27 -15.31
C GLU A 60 -4.63 -2.68 -14.99
N SER A 61 -3.38 -2.83 -14.54
CA SER A 61 -2.74 -4.15 -14.38
C SER A 61 -2.17 -4.41 -12.99
N LEU A 62 -1.81 -3.37 -12.23
CA LEU A 62 -1.13 -3.53 -10.95
C LEU A 62 -2.07 -4.11 -9.88
N GLU A 63 -1.67 -5.24 -9.29
CA GLU A 63 -2.42 -5.98 -8.27
C GLU A 63 -1.66 -6.09 -6.95
N VAL A 64 -0.33 -6.10 -6.98
CA VAL A 64 0.54 -6.29 -5.80
C VAL A 64 1.63 -5.23 -5.81
N LEU A 65 1.70 -4.45 -4.73
CA LEU A 65 2.72 -3.41 -4.57
C LEU A 65 3.37 -3.47 -3.19
N TYR A 66 4.68 -3.65 -3.17
CA TYR A 66 5.50 -3.55 -1.98
C TYR A 66 6.43 -2.32 -2.09
N ILE A 67 6.18 -1.32 -1.25
CA ILE A 67 6.93 -0.04 -1.19
C ILE A 67 7.47 0.22 0.21
N LYS A 68 7.67 -0.84 0.99
CA LYS A 68 8.11 -0.72 2.39
C LYS A 68 9.40 0.08 2.49
N GLY A 69 9.42 1.06 3.39
CA GLY A 69 10.61 1.86 3.67
C GLY A 69 10.96 2.92 2.63
N LEU A 70 10.08 3.23 1.67
CA LEU A 70 10.26 4.37 0.77
C LEU A 70 10.00 5.70 1.49
N ARG A 71 10.97 6.18 2.26
CA ARG A 71 10.84 7.35 3.16
C ARG A 71 10.56 8.69 2.47
N LYS A 72 10.79 8.81 1.16
CA LYS A 72 10.52 10.02 0.38
C LYS A 72 9.14 10.03 -0.28
N VAL A 73 8.38 8.94 -0.14
CA VAL A 73 6.97 8.91 -0.54
C VAL A 73 6.15 9.70 0.49
N THR A 74 5.23 10.51 -0.02
CA THR A 74 4.31 11.33 0.75
C THR A 74 2.85 10.98 0.42
N ASP A 75 1.92 11.63 1.11
CA ASP A 75 0.49 11.48 0.81
C ASP A 75 0.16 11.86 -0.64
N ALA A 76 0.88 12.81 -1.25
CA ALA A 76 0.60 13.22 -2.63
C ALA A 76 0.86 12.08 -3.65
N GLY A 77 1.95 11.34 -3.50
CA GLY A 77 2.24 10.17 -4.35
C GLY A 77 1.25 9.04 -4.13
N MET A 78 0.89 8.77 -2.88
CA MET A 78 -0.08 7.73 -2.53
C MET A 78 -1.49 8.04 -3.02
N LEU A 79 -1.93 9.30 -2.93
CA LEU A 79 -3.21 9.72 -3.48
C LEU A 79 -3.27 9.49 -4.99
N ALA A 80 -2.21 9.86 -5.73
CA ALA A 80 -2.15 9.60 -7.17
C ALA A 80 -2.24 8.11 -7.49
N LEU A 81 -1.49 7.27 -6.78
CA LEU A 81 -1.55 5.82 -6.94
C LEU A 81 -2.96 5.26 -6.66
N CYS A 82 -3.58 5.66 -5.54
CA CYS A 82 -4.87 5.11 -5.12
C CYS A 82 -6.00 5.45 -6.11
N HIS A 83 -5.99 6.66 -6.68
CA HIS A 83 -7.00 7.07 -7.66
C HIS A 83 -6.91 6.30 -8.98
N SER A 84 -5.71 5.83 -9.36
CA SER A 84 -5.49 5.18 -10.65
C SER A 84 -5.45 3.64 -10.55
N CYS A 85 -4.75 3.08 -9.56
CA CYS A 85 -4.47 1.65 -9.43
C CYS A 85 -5.53 0.92 -8.57
N THR A 86 -6.81 1.02 -8.92
CA THR A 86 -7.94 0.47 -8.14
C THR A 86 -8.06 -1.07 -8.15
N ARG A 87 -7.20 -1.75 -8.91
CA ARG A 87 -7.06 -3.21 -8.97
C ARG A 87 -6.10 -3.79 -7.92
N LEU A 88 -5.48 -2.94 -7.10
CA LEU A 88 -4.61 -3.38 -6.02
C LEU A 88 -5.34 -4.32 -5.06
N ARG A 89 -4.69 -5.44 -4.78
CA ARG A 89 -5.11 -6.51 -3.86
C ARG A 89 -4.16 -6.63 -2.68
N VAL A 90 -2.88 -6.33 -2.88
CA VAL A 90 -1.86 -6.36 -1.83
C VAL A 90 -1.08 -5.07 -1.84
N LEU A 91 -1.00 -4.42 -0.69
CA LEU A 91 -0.25 -3.18 -0.50
C LEU A 91 0.56 -3.22 0.79
N ASP A 92 1.89 -3.07 0.68
CA ASP A 92 2.76 -2.84 1.84
C ASP A 92 3.29 -1.41 1.83
N ILE A 93 2.74 -0.60 2.74
CA ILE A 93 3.15 0.78 3.01
C ILE A 93 3.96 0.90 4.31
N SER A 94 4.49 -0.22 4.83
CA SER A 94 5.20 -0.22 6.10
C SER A 94 6.39 0.73 6.07
N ASN A 95 6.62 1.43 7.17
CA ASN A 95 7.78 2.29 7.36
C ASN A 95 7.85 3.47 6.36
N ILE A 96 6.70 4.04 5.98
CA ILE A 96 6.55 5.23 5.13
C ILE A 96 5.88 6.33 5.98
N PRO A 97 6.24 7.62 5.85
CA PRO A 97 5.66 8.69 6.67
C PRO A 97 4.28 9.15 6.15
N LEU A 98 3.31 8.24 6.03
CA LEU A 98 1.95 8.55 5.55
C LEU A 98 0.99 8.93 6.67
N THR A 99 -0.02 9.74 6.36
CA THR A 99 -1.06 10.17 7.29
C THR A 99 -2.44 9.60 6.92
N ASP A 100 -3.47 9.97 7.69
CA ASP A 100 -4.85 9.59 7.38
C ASP A 100 -5.33 10.08 6.01
N PHE A 101 -4.69 11.09 5.39
CA PHE A 101 -4.99 11.45 4.00
C PHE A 101 -4.78 10.28 3.04
N SER A 102 -3.65 9.59 3.15
CA SER A 102 -3.41 8.36 2.38
C SER A 102 -4.27 7.21 2.85
N GLY A 103 -4.35 6.99 4.17
CA GLY A 103 -5.03 5.83 4.72
C GLY A 103 -6.54 5.82 4.43
N VAL A 104 -7.20 6.98 4.48
CA VAL A 104 -8.60 7.13 4.07
C VAL A 104 -8.75 6.91 2.57
N SER A 105 -7.87 7.45 1.74
CA SER A 105 -7.91 7.25 0.29
C SER A 105 -7.72 5.78 -0.10
N ILE A 106 -6.83 5.06 0.59
CA ILE A 106 -6.67 3.62 0.43
C ILE A 106 -8.00 2.89 0.67
N GLY A 107 -8.66 3.16 1.81
CA GLY A 107 -9.94 2.53 2.13
C GLY A 107 -11.06 2.86 1.13
N LEU A 108 -11.10 4.09 0.62
CA LEU A 108 -12.14 4.53 -0.32
C LEU A 108 -11.92 4.05 -1.77
N GLN A 109 -10.68 3.98 -2.23
CA GLN A 109 -10.36 3.71 -3.64
C GLN A 109 -9.94 2.25 -3.89
N LEU A 110 -9.25 1.62 -2.94
CA LEU A 110 -8.69 0.27 -3.08
C LEU A 110 -9.60 -0.78 -2.44
N ILE A 111 -10.87 -0.78 -2.84
CA ILE A 111 -11.92 -1.64 -2.26
C ILE A 111 -11.71 -3.15 -2.48
N ASN A 112 -10.79 -3.53 -3.38
CA ASN A 112 -10.44 -4.91 -3.70
C ASN A 112 -9.24 -5.45 -2.91
N LEU A 113 -8.77 -4.73 -1.88
CA LEU A 113 -7.65 -5.19 -1.05
C LEU A 113 -7.97 -6.51 -0.32
N ASN A 114 -7.07 -7.47 -0.49
CA ASN A 114 -6.97 -8.72 0.29
C ASN A 114 -5.98 -8.55 1.45
N ALA A 115 -4.89 -7.81 1.26
CA ALA A 115 -3.86 -7.63 2.27
C ALA A 115 -3.33 -6.21 2.32
N ILE A 116 -3.24 -5.64 3.52
CA ILE A 116 -2.56 -4.37 3.75
C ILE A 116 -1.60 -4.44 4.94
N TYR A 117 -0.39 -3.95 4.71
CA TYR A 117 0.66 -3.89 5.72
C TYR A 117 1.03 -2.45 6.04
N THR A 118 0.85 -2.05 7.31
CA THR A 118 1.02 -0.65 7.74
C THR A 118 2.03 -0.50 8.88
N ARG A 119 2.88 -1.49 9.10
CA ARG A 119 3.86 -1.48 10.20
C ARG A 119 4.69 -0.20 10.23
N ASP A 120 4.91 0.36 11.41
CA ASP A 120 5.69 1.58 11.64
C ASP A 120 5.12 2.84 10.94
N ASN A 121 3.81 2.86 10.66
CA ASN A 121 3.08 4.07 10.24
C ASN A 121 2.38 4.72 11.44
N PHE A 122 3.16 5.40 12.29
CA PHE A 122 2.67 5.97 13.55
C PHE A 122 1.69 7.16 13.40
N HIS A 123 1.48 7.64 12.19
CA HIS A 123 0.59 8.77 11.88
C HIS A 123 -0.80 8.33 11.39
N LEU A 124 -1.01 7.03 11.15
CA LEU A 124 -2.34 6.49 10.85
C LEU A 124 -3.15 6.32 12.13
N THR A 125 -4.41 6.70 12.08
CA THR A 125 -5.31 6.67 13.23
C THR A 125 -6.53 5.77 12.99
N THR A 126 -7.47 5.80 13.95
CA THR A 126 -8.77 5.15 13.84
C THR A 126 -9.49 5.51 12.54
N GLU A 127 -9.30 6.71 12.00
CA GLU A 127 -9.93 7.14 10.74
C GLU A 127 -9.51 6.27 9.55
N THR A 128 -8.20 6.09 9.35
CA THR A 128 -7.66 5.15 8.36
C THR A 128 -8.19 3.74 8.55
N VAL A 129 -8.10 3.23 9.79
CA VAL A 129 -8.51 1.85 10.08
C VAL A 129 -9.99 1.66 9.74
N THR A 130 -10.84 2.61 10.16
CA THR A 130 -12.29 2.57 9.91
C THR A 130 -12.58 2.61 8.42
N SER A 131 -11.90 3.46 7.65
CA SER A 131 -12.07 3.52 6.20
C SER A 131 -11.75 2.17 5.54
N ILE A 132 -10.64 1.54 5.92
CA ILE A 132 -10.23 0.25 5.37
C ILE A 132 -11.19 -0.87 5.78
N THR A 133 -11.49 -1.02 7.07
CA THR A 133 -12.31 -2.13 7.59
C THR A 133 -13.79 -2.02 7.24
N HIS A 134 -14.26 -0.83 6.87
CA HIS A 134 -15.61 -0.60 6.39
C HIS A 134 -15.75 -0.90 4.89
N ASN A 135 -14.79 -0.48 4.08
CA ASN A 135 -14.92 -0.50 2.61
C ASN A 135 -14.23 -1.71 1.94
N CYS A 136 -13.15 -2.25 2.50
CA CYS A 136 -12.40 -3.37 1.93
C CYS A 136 -13.02 -4.72 2.35
N GLY A 137 -14.14 -5.09 1.73
CA GLY A 137 -14.88 -6.33 2.05
C GLY A 137 -14.17 -7.65 1.69
N GLN A 138 -13.04 -7.59 0.99
CA GLN A 138 -12.23 -8.75 0.60
C GLN A 138 -11.01 -8.98 1.50
N LEU A 139 -10.87 -8.20 2.57
CA LEU A 139 -9.67 -8.19 3.39
C LEU A 139 -9.49 -9.50 4.14
N GLU A 140 -8.33 -10.12 3.93
CA GLU A 140 -7.89 -11.37 4.53
C GLU A 140 -6.77 -11.15 5.55
N GLN A 141 -5.92 -10.12 5.31
CA GLN A 141 -4.76 -9.80 6.14
C GLN A 141 -4.66 -8.30 6.43
N LEU A 142 -4.64 -7.93 7.71
CA LEU A 142 -4.50 -6.56 8.18
C LEU A 142 -3.44 -6.48 9.27
N THR A 143 -2.42 -5.64 9.05
CA THR A 143 -1.44 -5.32 10.10
C THR A 143 -1.47 -3.83 10.41
N LEU A 144 -1.67 -3.48 11.68
CA LEU A 144 -1.84 -2.11 12.21
C LEU A 144 -0.68 -1.72 13.14
N TRP A 145 0.51 -2.28 12.93
CA TRP A 145 1.58 -2.16 13.91
C TRP A 145 2.05 -0.71 14.08
N GLY A 146 1.83 -0.16 15.27
CA GLY A 146 2.22 1.19 15.64
C GLY A 146 1.10 2.22 15.56
N CYS A 147 -0.15 1.83 15.27
CA CYS A 147 -1.32 2.70 15.35
C CYS A 147 -1.67 3.04 16.82
N THR A 148 -0.80 3.81 17.50
CA THR A 148 -0.91 4.14 18.94
C THR A 148 -2.13 5.00 19.29
N LYS A 149 -2.76 5.61 18.28
CA LYS A 149 -3.98 6.42 18.42
C LYS A 149 -5.27 5.64 18.10
N LEU A 150 -5.16 4.36 17.77
CA LEU A 150 -6.32 3.50 17.54
C LEU A 150 -7.07 3.29 18.85
N ARG A 151 -8.33 3.72 18.92
CA ARG A 151 -9.16 3.63 20.14
C ARG A 151 -10.22 2.54 20.09
N GLN A 152 -10.78 2.33 18.90
CA GLN A 152 -11.86 1.38 18.62
C GLN A 152 -11.57 0.70 17.28
N LEU A 153 -12.05 -0.52 17.12
CA LEU A 153 -11.92 -1.29 15.88
C LEU A 153 -13.29 -1.88 15.52
N GLN A 154 -13.81 -1.53 14.35
CA GLN A 154 -15.07 -2.09 13.86
C GLN A 154 -14.87 -2.58 12.43
N PHE A 155 -15.41 -3.76 12.14
CA PHE A 155 -15.33 -4.38 10.83
C PHE A 155 -16.71 -4.49 10.21
N ALA A 156 -16.83 -4.19 8.92
CA ALA A 156 -18.01 -4.57 8.16
C ALA A 156 -18.16 -6.11 8.18
N THR A 157 -19.39 -6.61 8.15
CA THR A 157 -19.67 -8.06 8.25
C THR A 157 -18.92 -8.87 7.20
N ALA A 158 -18.87 -8.39 5.94
CA ALA A 158 -18.12 -9.05 4.86
C ALA A 158 -16.62 -9.19 5.14
N CYS A 159 -16.01 -8.21 5.82
CA CYS A 159 -14.60 -8.25 6.20
C CYS A 159 -14.33 -9.32 7.28
N ARG A 160 -15.25 -9.46 8.25
CA ARG A 160 -15.11 -10.41 9.38
C ARG A 160 -15.03 -11.87 8.93
N GLU A 161 -15.73 -12.24 7.86
CA GLU A 161 -15.78 -13.64 7.40
C GLU A 161 -14.50 -14.08 6.68
N LYS A 162 -13.69 -13.12 6.19
CA LYS A 162 -12.50 -13.41 5.36
C LYS A 162 -11.18 -13.18 6.10
N LEU A 163 -11.19 -12.31 7.11
CA LEU A 163 -9.98 -11.93 7.84
C LEU A 163 -9.44 -13.12 8.63
N PHE A 164 -8.27 -13.64 8.24
CA PHE A 164 -7.57 -14.70 8.96
C PHE A 164 -6.28 -14.22 9.64
N LEU A 165 -5.78 -13.04 9.28
CA LEU A 165 -4.63 -12.42 9.93
C LEU A 165 -4.96 -11.00 10.36
N LEU A 166 -4.95 -10.77 11.67
CA LEU A 166 -5.06 -9.45 12.27
C LEU A 166 -3.88 -9.25 13.23
N ASN A 167 -3.01 -8.28 12.93
CA ASN A 167 -1.90 -7.93 13.81
C ASN A 167 -2.10 -6.53 14.41
N LEU A 168 -2.30 -6.49 15.73
CA LEU A 168 -2.56 -5.28 16.52
C LEU A 168 -1.38 -4.89 17.41
N TRP A 169 -0.17 -5.42 17.16
CA TRP A 169 0.98 -5.11 18.00
C TRP A 169 1.21 -3.59 18.04
N GLY A 170 1.51 -3.04 19.22
CA GLY A 170 1.72 -1.59 19.38
C GLY A 170 0.46 -0.72 19.37
N CYS A 171 -0.76 -1.27 19.21
CA CYS A 171 -2.02 -0.54 19.34
C CYS A 171 -2.43 -0.35 20.82
N HIS A 172 -1.58 0.31 21.61
CA HIS A 172 -1.74 0.37 23.07
C HIS A 172 -2.98 1.14 23.58
N ALA A 173 -3.58 2.00 22.75
CA ALA A 173 -4.77 2.77 23.12
C ALA A 173 -6.09 2.08 22.77
N LEU A 174 -6.04 0.90 22.13
CA LEU A 174 -7.23 0.16 21.74
C LEU A 174 -7.93 -0.32 23.01
N ARG A 175 -9.15 0.16 23.23
CA ARG A 175 -10.02 -0.35 24.29
C ARG A 175 -10.81 -1.51 23.71
N ASP A 176 -10.87 -2.60 24.46
CA ASP A 176 -11.68 -3.74 24.10
C ASP A 176 -13.15 -3.36 24.30
N ASP A 177 -13.83 -2.96 23.23
CA ASP A 177 -15.28 -2.85 23.23
C ASP A 177 -15.85 -4.26 23.05
N ALA A 178 -15.78 -5.04 24.12
CA ALA A 178 -16.50 -6.29 24.23
C ALA A 178 -18.00 -6.00 24.44
N ALA A 179 -18.76 -5.98 23.33
CA ALA A 179 -20.19 -6.34 23.26
C ALA A 179 -20.65 -6.53 21.80
#